data_AF-X1IHS1-F1
#
_entry.id   AF-X1IHS1-F1
#
_cell.length_a   1.000
_cell.length_b   1.000
_cell.length_c   1.000
_cell.angle_alpha   90.00
_cell.angle_beta   90.00
_cell.angle_gamma   90.00
#
_symmetry.space_group_name_H-M   'P 1'
#
loop_
_entity.id
_entity.type
_entity.pdbx_description
1 polymer ?
#
loop_
_entity_poly.entity_id
_entity_poly.type
_entity_poly.pdbx_seq_one_letter_code
_entity_poly.pdbx_strand_id
1 'polypeptide(L)'
;MGQIFGPVPSRRLGFSLGVDTIPFKTCSLNCIYCQLGRTINKTIQRKEYIAADDILREIEEVLREGKRIDYITFSGSGEPTLNSEIRRMISRIKEL
;
A
#
# COMPACT_ATOMS: atom_id res chain seq x y z
N MET A 1 -9.49 -7.38 -6.11
CA MET A 1 -8.14 -6.96 -6.51
C MET A 1 -7.27 -7.06 -5.28
N GLY A 2 -6.13 -7.74 -5.37
CA GLY A 2 -5.19 -7.87 -4.24
C GLY A 2 -4.62 -6.52 -3.84
N GLN A 3 -4.21 -6.41 -2.59
CA GLN A 3 -3.59 -5.21 -2.02
C GLN A 3 -2.08 -5.19 -2.26
N ILE A 4 -1.52 -6.33 -2.64
CA ILE A 4 -0.10 -6.53 -2.84
C ILE A 4 0.24 -6.63 -4.33
N PHE A 5 1.31 -5.95 -4.75
CA PHE A 5 1.84 -6.02 -6.11
C PHE A 5 3.36 -6.05 -6.13
N GLY A 6 3.93 -6.71 -7.14
CA GLY A 6 5.36 -6.93 -7.26
C GLY A 6 5.84 -8.25 -6.62
N PRO A 7 7.11 -8.33 -6.16
CA PRO A 7 8.06 -7.23 -6.05
C PRO A 7 8.49 -6.67 -7.41
N VAL A 8 8.56 -5.34 -7.50
CA VAL A 8 8.99 -4.61 -8.69
C VAL A 8 10.47 -4.22 -8.58
N PRO A 9 11.26 -4.34 -9.67
CA PRO A 9 12.65 -3.89 -9.68
C PRO A 9 12.69 -2.36 -9.64
N SER A 10 13.01 -1.81 -8.47
CA SER A 10 13.25 -0.40 -8.24
C SER A 10 14.69 -0.04 -8.57
N ARG A 11 14.87 1.01 -9.38
CA ARG A 11 16.19 1.59 -9.67
C ARG A 11 16.90 2.15 -8.42
N ARG A 12 16.16 2.39 -7.34
CA ARG A 12 16.67 3.01 -6.10
C ARG A 12 16.67 2.06 -4.89
N LEU A 13 15.76 1.09 -4.87
CA LEU A 13 15.45 0.28 -3.68
C LEU A 13 15.62 -1.24 -3.94
N GLY A 14 16.23 -1.68 -5.04
CA GLY A 14 16.26 -3.11 -5.36
C GLY A 14 14.85 -3.66 -5.62
N PHE A 15 14.52 -4.86 -5.15
CA PHE A 15 13.20 -5.47 -5.31
C PHE A 15 12.23 -4.98 -4.22
N SER A 16 11.28 -4.12 -4.60
CA SER A 16 10.29 -3.57 -3.66
C SER A 16 8.93 -4.21 -3.85
N LEU A 17 8.34 -4.72 -2.76
CA LEU A 17 6.94 -5.11 -2.71
C LEU A 17 6.07 -3.87 -2.50
N GLY A 18 5.02 -3.69 -3.29
CA GLY A 18 4.06 -2.60 -3.17
C GLY A 18 2.82 -3.01 -2.38
N VAL A 19 2.34 -2.12 -1.51
CA VAL A 19 1.18 -2.35 -0.64
C VAL A 19 0.20 -1.19 -0.77
N ASP A 20 -0.94 -1.43 -1.42
CA ASP A 20 -2.04 -0.48 -1.48
C ASP A 20 -2.92 -0.65 -0.23
N THR A 21 -3.21 0.44 0.45
CA THR A 21 -3.97 0.44 1.71
C THR A 21 -5.30 1.18 1.58
N ILE A 22 -5.61 1.66 0.37
CA ILE A 22 -6.70 2.58 0.12
C ILE A 22 -7.47 2.17 -1.16
N PRO A 23 -8.80 2.37 -1.22
CA PRO A 23 -9.55 2.16 -2.44
C PRO A 23 -9.10 3.09 -3.56
N PHE A 24 -9.25 2.61 -4.79
CA PHE A 24 -8.85 3.33 -6.00
C PHE A 24 -9.30 4.79 -5.99
N LYS A 25 -8.33 5.70 -6.12
CA LYS A 25 -8.51 7.15 -6.19
C LYS A 25 -9.24 7.75 -4.97
N THR A 26 -8.99 7.19 -3.79
CA THR A 26 -9.24 7.83 -2.49
C THR A 26 -7.99 8.58 -2.03
N CYS A 27 -8.02 9.90 -2.09
CA CYS A 27 -6.83 10.73 -1.86
C CYS A 27 -7.20 12.06 -1.18
N SER A 28 -6.25 12.66 -0.46
CA SER A 28 -6.41 14.00 0.12
C SER A 28 -6.28 15.12 -0.91
N LEU A 29 -5.66 14.83 -2.05
CA LEU A 29 -5.39 15.77 -3.14
C LEU A 29 -6.12 15.37 -4.42
N ASN A 30 -6.22 16.32 -5.35
CA ASN A 30 -6.73 16.08 -6.70
C ASN A 30 -5.79 16.68 -7.74
N CYS A 31 -4.55 16.17 -7.78
CA CYS A 31 -3.50 16.69 -8.66
C CYS A 31 -3.88 16.52 -10.13
N ILE A 32 -3.76 17.61 -10.91
CA ILE A 32 -4.04 17.61 -12.36
C ILE A 32 -3.11 16.69 -13.15
N TYR A 33 -1.94 16.40 -12.59
CA TYR A 33 -0.89 15.55 -13.19
C TYR A 33 -0.87 14.12 -12.60
N CYS A 34 -1.92 13.68 -11.89
CA CYS A 34 -1.93 12.33 -11.34
C CYS A 34 -2.04 11.29 -12.47
N GLN A 35 -1.03 10.41 -12.59
CA GLN A 35 -1.00 9.35 -13.62
C GLN A 35 -2.19 8.37 -13.56
N LEU A 36 -2.83 8.25 -12.39
CA LEU A 36 -3.99 7.38 -12.18
C LEU A 36 -5.32 8.11 -12.48
N GLY A 37 -5.27 9.33 -13.03
CA GLY A 37 -6.43 10.13 -13.41
C GLY A 37 -7.02 11.00 -12.31
N ARG A 38 -8.28 11.39 -12.47
CA ARG A 38 -9.00 12.29 -11.54
C ARG A 38 -9.37 11.56 -10.25
N THR A 39 -9.28 12.26 -9.13
CA THR A 39 -9.68 11.73 -7.80
C THR A 39 -11.18 11.47 -7.76
N ILE A 40 -11.55 10.27 -7.34
CA ILE A 40 -12.94 9.81 -7.23
C ILE A 40 -13.48 10.19 -5.84
N ASN A 41 -12.69 9.94 -4.80
CA ASN A 41 -13.03 10.22 -3.43
C ASN A 41 -11.98 11.15 -2.79
N LYS A 42 -12.24 12.46 -2.79
CA LYS A 42 -11.34 13.43 -2.16
C LYS A 42 -11.68 13.57 -0.68
N THR A 43 -10.76 13.19 0.21
CA THR A 43 -11.02 13.17 1.66
C THR A 43 -9.74 13.29 2.48
N ILE A 44 -9.87 13.85 3.68
CA ILE A 44 -8.81 13.88 4.71
C ILE A 44 -9.17 13.00 5.93
N GLN A 45 -10.33 12.34 5.89
CA GLN A 45 -10.78 11.48 6.99
C GLN A 45 -9.92 10.22 7.03
N ARG A 46 -9.26 10.00 8.17
CA ARG A 46 -8.56 8.75 8.42
C ARG A 46 -9.54 7.71 8.93
N LYS A 47 -9.51 6.51 8.35
CA LYS A 47 -10.27 5.33 8.80
C LYS A 47 -9.63 4.07 8.25
N GLU A 48 -10.05 2.91 8.72
CA GLU A 48 -9.66 1.64 8.14
C GLU A 48 -10.44 1.45 6.84
N TYR A 49 -9.87 1.90 5.72
CA TYR A 49 -10.52 1.76 4.41
C TYR A 49 -10.44 0.34 3.86
N ILE A 50 -9.33 -0.33 4.18
CA ILE A 50 -9.07 -1.74 3.88
C ILE A 50 -8.53 -2.33 5.18
N ALA A 51 -9.07 -3.48 5.56
CA ALA A 51 -8.75 -4.12 6.83
C ALA A 51 -7.25 -4.44 6.89
N ALA A 52 -6.58 -4.01 7.95
CA ALA A 52 -5.14 -4.24 8.11
C ALA A 52 -4.81 -5.74 8.18
N ASP A 53 -5.71 -6.55 8.73
CA ASP A 53 -5.52 -8.00 8.82
C ASP A 53 -5.58 -8.70 7.47
N ASP A 54 -6.36 -8.20 6.52
CA ASP A 54 -6.38 -8.73 5.15
C ASP A 54 -5.05 -8.41 4.44
N ILE A 55 -4.55 -7.18 4.58
CA ILE A 55 -3.28 -6.75 4.00
C ILE A 55 -2.11 -7.54 4.59
N LEU A 56 -2.06 -7.67 5.92
CA LEU A 56 -0.99 -8.40 6.61
C LEU A 56 -0.96 -9.87 6.19
N ARG A 57 -2.13 -10.51 6.05
CA ARG A 57 -2.24 -11.88 5.57
C ARG A 57 -1.67 -12.02 4.15
N GLU A 58 -2.04 -11.13 3.22
CA GLU A 58 -1.49 -11.15 1.86
C GLU A 58 0.03 -10.92 1.85
N ILE A 59 0.56 -10.04 2.71
CA ILE A 59 2.01 -9.82 2.84
C ILE A 59 2.71 -11.10 3.31
N GLU A 60 2.21 -11.74 4.37
CA GLU A 60 2.78 -12.98 4.89
C GLU A 60 2.79 -14.10 3.85
N GLU A 61 1.71 -14.23 3.07
CA GLU A 61 1.63 -15.20 1.98
C GLU A 61 2.73 -14.97 0.94
N VAL A 62 2.94 -13.73 0.50
CA VAL A 62 3.99 -13.39 -0.47
C VAL A 62 5.40 -13.58 0.11
N LEU A 63 5.62 -13.26 1.39
CA LEU A 63 6.92 -13.47 2.04
C LEU A 63 7.28 -14.97 2.12
N ARG A 64 6.29 -15.85 2.31
CA ARG A 64 6.50 -17.32 2.32
C ARG A 64 6.89 -17.89 0.96
N GLU A 65 6.61 -17.21 -0.14
CA GLU A 65 7.02 -17.64 -1.48
C GLU A 65 8.54 -17.57 -1.69
N GLY A 66 9.30 -16.94 -0.78
CA GLY A 66 10.76 -16.89 -0.83
C GLY A 66 11.33 -16.01 -1.95
N LYS A 67 10.52 -15.12 -2.54
CA LYS A 67 10.99 -14.12 -3.50
C LYS A 67 11.91 -13.12 -2.78
N ARG A 68 12.97 -12.67 -3.47
CA ARG A 68 13.82 -11.59 -2.96
C ARG A 68 13.00 -10.30 -2.84
N ILE A 69 12.87 -9.81 -1.62
CA ILE A 69 12.20 -8.54 -1.29
C ILE A 69 13.17 -7.74 -0.45
N ASP A 70 13.70 -6.66 -1.01
CA ASP A 70 14.62 -5.76 -0.32
C ASP A 70 13.84 -4.68 0.48
N TYR A 71 12.64 -4.28 0.01
CA TYR A 71 11.80 -3.25 0.64
C TYR A 71 10.31 -3.57 0.54
N ILE A 72 9.53 -3.11 1.52
CA ILE A 72 8.05 -3.06 1.46
C ILE A 72 7.63 -1.59 1.43
N THR A 73 6.92 -1.20 0.38
CA THR A 73 6.52 0.19 0.13
C THR A 73 5.01 0.33 0.20
N PHE A 74 4.54 1.04 1.22
CA PHE A 74 3.16 1.55 1.27
C PHE A 74 2.99 2.61 0.18
N SER A 75 2.38 2.18 -0.92
CA SER A 75 2.13 2.99 -2.10
C SER A 75 0.88 2.47 -2.75
N GLY A 76 0.14 3.30 -3.47
CA GLY A 76 -1.09 2.79 -4.01
C GLY A 76 -1.82 3.76 -4.89
N SER A 77 -3.09 3.44 -5.05
CA SER A 77 -4.02 4.11 -5.94
C SER A 77 -4.58 5.43 -5.38
N GLY A 78 -4.06 5.89 -4.26
CA GLY A 78 -4.51 7.07 -3.54
C GLY A 78 -3.47 7.55 -2.51
N GLU A 79 -3.94 8.14 -1.41
CA GLU A 79 -3.07 8.56 -0.29
C GLU A 79 -3.01 7.45 0.78
N PRO A 80 -1.92 6.68 0.89
CA PRO A 80 -1.84 5.53 1.79
C PRO A 80 -2.01 5.93 3.27
N THR A 81 -1.57 7.13 3.65
CA THR A 81 -1.64 7.57 5.04
C THR A 81 -3.07 7.81 5.52
N LEU A 82 -4.08 7.83 4.65
CA LEU A 82 -5.48 7.89 5.05
C LEU A 82 -5.98 6.61 5.73
N ASN A 83 -5.30 5.47 5.55
CA ASN A 83 -5.63 4.27 6.33
C ASN A 83 -5.19 4.47 7.79
N SER A 84 -6.15 4.43 8.73
CA SER A 84 -5.88 4.67 10.16
C SER A 84 -4.92 3.64 10.74
N GLU A 85 -4.94 2.42 10.21
CA GLU A 85 -4.18 1.27 10.71
C GLU A 85 -2.76 1.16 10.14
N ILE A 86 -2.29 2.16 9.36
CA ILE A 86 -0.95 2.12 8.76
C ILE A 86 0.17 1.93 9.80
N ARG A 87 0.02 2.50 11.00
CA ARG A 87 0.98 2.28 12.10
C ARG A 87 1.00 0.81 12.52
N ARG A 88 -0.18 0.20 12.71
CA ARG A 88 -0.31 -1.21 13.10
C ARG A 88 0.34 -2.11 12.06
N MET A 89 0.08 -1.85 10.77
CA MET A 89 0.69 -2.61 9.67
C MET A 89 2.21 -2.49 9.69
N ILE A 90 2.77 -1.28 9.79
CA ILE A 90 4.23 -1.07 9.86
C ILE A 90 4.85 -1.82 11.05
N SER A 91 4.23 -1.76 12.23
CA SER A 91 4.72 -2.45 13.42
C SER A 91 4.78 -3.96 13.21
N ARG A 92 3.69 -4.55 12.71
CA ARG A 92 3.62 -6.00 12.47
C ARG A 92 4.58 -6.48 11.39
N ILE A 93 4.73 -5.73 10.29
CA ILE A 93 5.66 -6.08 9.22
C ILE A 93 7.11 -6.14 9.70
N LYS A 94 7.50 -5.30 10.66
CA LYS A 94 8.86 -5.32 11.23
C LYS A 94 9.14 -6.53 12.12
N GLU A 95 8.11 -7.29 12.48
CA GLU A 95 8.20 -8.50 13.31
C GLU A 95 8.15 -9.79 12.45
N LEU A 96 7.87 -9.67 11.15
CA LEU A 96 7.88 -10.77 10.17
C LEU A 96 9.30 -11.03 9.65
#